data_AF-A0A5S9MBK8-F1
#
_entry.id   AF-A0A5S9MBK8-F1
#
_cell.length_a   1.000
_cell.length_b   1.000
_cell.length_c   1.000
_cell.angle_alpha   90.00
_cell.angle_beta   90.00
_cell.angle_gamma   90.00
#
_symmetry.space_group_name_H-M   'P 1'
#
loop_
_entity.id
_entity.type
_entity.pdbx_description
1 polymer ?
#
loop_
_entity_poly.entity_id
_entity_poly.type
_entity_poly.pdbx_seq_one_letter_code
_entity_poly.pdbx_strand_id
1 'polypeptide(L)'
;MFYNPPVVNKPLNIRQSAATVVNQLAKTFLKEKIQTIVFARSRVRVEVILSDIQELVKKEIGPKSIRGYRGGYLPKRAARD
;
A
#
# COMPACT_ATOMS: atom_id res chain seq x y z
N MET A 1 6.51 17.41 -5.10
CA MET A 1 6.71 17.25 -3.64
C MET A 1 7.39 15.91 -3.40
N PHE A 2 8.37 15.83 -2.50
CA PHE A 2 9.06 14.58 -2.12
C PHE A 2 8.83 14.30 -0.64
N TYR A 3 8.64 13.03 -0.26
CA TYR A 3 8.44 12.61 1.13
C TYR A 3 9.56 11.69 1.58
N ASN A 4 10.23 12.05 2.68
CA ASN A 4 11.28 11.25 3.29
C ASN A 4 10.76 10.64 4.60
N PRO A 5 10.76 9.30 4.76
CA PRO A 5 10.32 8.67 6.00
C PRO A 5 11.04 9.24 7.24
N PRO A 6 10.31 9.46 8.34
CA PRO A 6 10.87 10.06 9.55
C PRO A 6 11.91 9.15 10.20
N VAL A 7 12.85 9.75 10.94
CA VAL A 7 13.77 9.00 11.80
C VAL A 7 13.01 8.53 13.05
N VAL A 8 12.95 7.23 13.27
CA VAL A 8 12.23 6.61 14.41
C VAL A 8 13.17 6.26 15.56
N ASN A 9 14.46 6.08 15.28
CA ASN A 9 15.48 5.92 16.29
C ASN A 9 16.66 6.84 15.96
N LYS A 10 16.77 7.97 16.68
CA LYS A 10 17.81 8.98 16.44
C LYS A 10 19.22 8.46 16.77
N PRO A 11 19.48 7.79 17.91
CA PRO A 11 20.80 7.24 18.21
C PRO A 11 21.34 6.29 17.13
N LEU A 12 20.49 5.44 16.56
CA LEU A 12 20.87 4.49 15.51
C LEU A 12 20.64 5.03 14.09
N ASN A 13 20.14 6.26 13.95
CA ASN A 13 19.73 6.89 12.69
C ASN A 13 18.81 6.00 11.82
N ILE A 14 17.94 5.21 12.45
CA ILE A 14 17.00 4.32 11.75
C ILE A 14 15.76 5.12 11.35
N ARG A 15 15.37 4.99 10.08
CA ARG A 15 14.15 5.59 9.53
C ARG A 15 13.01 4.60 9.48
N GLN A 16 11.79 5.12 9.56
CA GLN A 16 10.60 4.35 9.31
C GLN A 16 10.66 3.72 7.91
N SER A 17 10.15 2.50 7.78
CA SER A 17 10.12 1.83 6.48
C SER A 17 9.22 2.62 5.51
N ALA A 18 9.63 2.69 4.24
CA ALA A 18 8.83 3.33 3.21
C ALA A 18 7.46 2.65 3.01
N ALA A 19 7.33 1.34 3.26
CA ALA A 19 6.00 0.70 3.16
C ALA A 19 5.06 1.20 4.24
N THR A 20 5.56 1.37 5.47
CA THR A 20 4.72 1.84 6.57
C THR A 20 4.17 3.23 6.29
N VAL A 21 5.02 4.14 5.79
CA VAL A 21 4.59 5.48 5.37
C VAL A 21 3.59 5.41 4.21
N VAL A 22 3.87 4.58 3.19
CA VAL A 22 2.96 4.40 2.04
C VAL A 22 1.61 3.86 2.48
N ASN A 23 1.55 2.87 3.38
CA ASN A 23 0.31 2.31 3.91
C ASN A 23 -0.50 3.38 4.66
N GLN A 24 0.17 4.22 5.45
CA GLN A 24 -0.49 5.33 6.16
C GLN A 24 -1.08 6.36 5.18
N LEU A 25 -0.31 6.77 4.18
CA LEU A 25 -0.78 7.73 3.16
C LEU A 25 -1.92 7.15 2.33
N ALA A 26 -1.76 5.92 1.83
CA ALA A 26 -2.77 5.25 1.04
C ALA A 26 -4.07 5.06 1.84
N LYS A 27 -3.97 4.68 3.12
CA LYS A 27 -5.14 4.61 4.01
C LYS A 27 -5.89 5.93 4.06
N THR A 28 -5.18 7.05 4.28
CA THR A 28 -5.82 8.38 4.32
C THR A 28 -6.53 8.70 3.01
N PHE A 29 -5.88 8.50 1.86
CA PHE A 29 -6.50 8.79 0.56
C PHE A 29 -7.71 7.90 0.28
N LEU A 30 -7.62 6.61 0.60
CA LEU A 30 -8.70 5.65 0.37
C LEU A 30 -9.93 5.92 1.25
N LYS A 31 -9.72 6.34 2.51
CA LYS A 31 -10.81 6.79 3.40
C LYS A 31 -11.59 7.96 2.82
N GLU A 32 -10.88 8.91 2.24
CA GLU A 32 -11.46 10.06 1.54
C GLU A 32 -12.00 9.70 0.14
N LYS A 33 -12.06 8.41 -0.20
CA LYS A 33 -12.53 7.88 -1.49
C LYS A 33 -11.74 8.42 -2.70
N ILE A 34 -10.47 8.75 -2.50
CA ILE A 34 -9.58 9.21 -3.56
C ILE A 34 -8.96 8.00 -4.25
N GLN A 35 -9.12 7.94 -5.58
CA GLN A 35 -8.52 6.89 -6.39
C GLN A 35 -6.98 6.98 -6.30
N THR A 36 -6.36 5.91 -5.78
CA THR A 36 -4.94 5.90 -5.43
C THR A 36 -4.23 4.74 -6.13
N ILE A 37 -3.08 5.01 -6.75
CA ILE A 37 -2.17 4.01 -7.30
C ILE A 37 -0.88 3.99 -6.49
N VAL A 38 -0.43 2.79 -6.09
CA VAL A 38 0.81 2.59 -5.33
C VAL A 38 1.73 1.69 -6.12
N PHE A 39 2.91 2.20 -6.47
CA PHE A 39 3.95 1.41 -7.14
C PHE A 39 4.95 0.85 -6.12
N ALA A 40 5.39 -0.39 -6.34
CA ALA A 40 6.43 -1.03 -5.54
C ALA A 40 7.46 -1.72 -6.43
N ARG A 41 8.72 -1.78 -5.96
CA ARG A 41 9.86 -2.26 -6.75
C ARG A 41 9.95 -3.78 -6.92
N SER A 42 9.23 -4.55 -6.11
CA SER A 42 9.30 -6.02 -6.16
C SER A 42 7.93 -6.64 -5.94
N ARG A 43 7.74 -7.85 -6.49
CA ARG A 43 6.50 -8.63 -6.34
C ARG A 43 6.14 -8.87 -4.89
N VAL A 44 7.12 -9.21 -4.06
CA VAL A 44 6.90 -9.42 -2.61
C VAL A 44 6.42 -8.13 -1.94
N ARG A 45 6.98 -6.98 -2.32
CA ARG A 45 6.59 -5.70 -1.72
C ARG A 45 5.16 -5.29 -2.11
N VAL A 46 4.73 -5.61 -3.33
CA VAL A 46 3.33 -5.42 -3.77
C VAL A 46 2.38 -6.20 -2.86
N GLU A 47 2.65 -7.49 -2.62
CA GLU A 47 1.77 -8.34 -1.80
C GLU A 47 1.70 -7.89 -0.34
N VAL A 48 2.83 -7.48 0.24
CA VAL A 48 2.89 -6.98 1.62
C VAL A 48 2.07 -5.69 1.75
N ILE A 49 2.29 -4.72 0.86
CA ILE A 49 1.55 -3.44 0.87
C ILE A 49 0.05 -3.68 0.64
N LEU A 50 -0.31 -4.56 -0.30
CA LEU A 50 -1.70 -4.90 -0.58
C LEU A 50 -2.39 -5.48 0.65
N SER A 51 -1.77 -6.48 1.28
CA SER A 51 -2.29 -7.14 2.49
C SER A 51 -2.49 -6.14 3.63
N ASP A 52 -1.47 -5.30 3.89
CA ASP A 52 -1.52 -4.29 4.94
C ASP A 52 -2.65 -3.27 4.72
N ILE A 53 -2.78 -2.74 3.50
CA ILE A 53 -3.81 -1.75 3.18
C ILE A 53 -5.21 -2.37 3.29
N GLN A 54 -5.41 -3.56 2.71
CA GLN A 54 -6.69 -4.28 2.79
C GLN A 54 -7.11 -4.52 4.24
N GLU A 55 -6.18 -4.92 5.11
CA GLU A 55 -6.48 -5.10 6.53
C GLU A 55 -6.83 -3.77 7.22
N LEU A 56 -6.09 -2.69 6.93
CA LEU A 56 -6.29 -1.38 7.54
C LEU A 56 -7.63 -0.72 7.17
N VAL A 57 -8.19 -1.04 6.01
CA VAL A 57 -9.43 -0.44 5.50
C VAL A 57 -10.62 -1.40 5.49
N LYS A 58 -10.46 -2.66 5.93
CA LYS A 58 -11.50 -3.70 5.87
C LYS A 58 -12.84 -3.32 6.49
N LYS A 59 -12.82 -2.41 7.48
CA LYS A 59 -14.01 -1.94 8.21
C LYS A 59 -14.67 -0.71 7.57
N GLU A 60 -13.97 -0.06 6.65
CA GLU A 60 -14.32 1.28 6.14
C GLU A 60 -14.68 1.23 4.65
N ILE A 61 -14.10 0.30 3.91
CA ILE A 61 -14.26 0.15 2.47
C ILE A 61 -14.51 -1.32 2.16
N GLY A 62 -15.48 -1.61 1.28
CA GLY A 62 -15.88 -2.98 0.97
C GLY A 62 -14.72 -3.84 0.41
N PRO A 63 -14.82 -5.18 0.55
CA PRO A 63 -13.72 -6.13 0.29
C PRO A 63 -13.19 -6.19 -1.16
N LYS A 64 -13.81 -5.47 -2.11
CA LYS A 64 -13.43 -5.45 -3.54
C LYS A 64 -12.95 -4.09 -4.04
N SER A 65 -12.61 -3.19 -3.13
CA SER A 65 -12.23 -1.82 -3.47
C SER A 65 -10.73 -1.66 -3.81
N ILE A 66 -9.88 -2.61 -3.40
CA ILE A 66 -8.42 -2.48 -3.47
C ILE A 66 -7.79 -3.74 -4.01
N ARG A 67 -6.92 -3.55 -5.01
CA ARG A 67 -6.59 -4.57 -6.01
C ARG A 67 -5.10 -4.55 -6.27
N GLY A 68 -4.49 -5.73 -6.25
CA GLY A 68 -3.09 -5.91 -6.58
C GLY A 68 -2.90 -6.09 -8.09
N TYR A 69 -1.85 -5.48 -8.65
CA TYR A 69 -1.44 -5.74 -10.03
C TYR A 69 0.06 -6.02 -10.10
N ARG A 70 0.44 -7.15 -10.71
CA ARG A 70 1.82 -7.51 -11.03
C ARG A 70 1.86 -8.41 -12.26
N GLY A 71 2.92 -8.29 -13.05
CA GLY A 71 3.16 -9.19 -14.18
C GLY A 71 3.30 -10.64 -13.69
N GLY A 72 2.42 -11.52 -14.15
CA GLY A 72 2.31 -12.92 -13.71
C GLY A 72 0.95 -13.32 -13.15
N TYR A 73 0.02 -12.39 -12.93
CA TYR A 73 -1.39 -12.77 -12.69
C TYR A 73 -2.02 -13.31 -13.97
N LEU A 74 -2.82 -14.37 -13.84
CA LEU A 74 -3.54 -14.95 -14.98
C LEU A 74 -4.42 -13.88 -15.67
N PRO A 75 -4.50 -13.86 -17.01
CA PRO A 75 -5.30 -12.89 -17.77
C PRO A 75 -6.77 -12.78 -17.34
N LYS A 76 -7.33 -13.85 -16.74
CA LYS A 76 -8.71 -13.90 -16.23
C LYS A 76 -8.89 -13.32 -14.82
N ARG A 77 -7.83 -13.18 -14.01
CA ARG A 77 -7.90 -12.70 -12.61
C ARG A 77 -7.83 -11.17 -12.48
N ALA A 78 -7.08 -10.51 -13.36
CA ALA A 78 -6.93 -9.05 -13.34
C ALA A 78 -8.25 -8.25 -13.52
N ALA A 79 -9.32 -8.91 -14.00
CA ALA A 79 -10.63 -8.28 -14.21
C ALA A 79 -11.61 -8.44 -13.03
N ARG A 80 -11.31 -9.29 -12.03
CA ARG A 80 -12.25 -9.61 -10.93
C ARG A 80 -11.76 -9.29 -9.53
N ASP A 81 -10.45 -9.17 -9.36
CA ASP A 81 -9.87 -8.63 -8.14
C ASP A 81 -9.89 -7.13 -8.30
#